data_AF-A0A8T4AI98-F1
#
_entry.id   AF-A0A8T4AI98-F1
#
_cell.length_a   1.000
_cell.length_b   1.000
_cell.length_c   1.000
_cell.angle_alpha   90.00
_cell.angle_beta   90.00
_cell.angle_gamma   90.00
#
_symmetry.space_group_name_H-M   'P 1'
#
loop_
_entity.id
_entity.type
_entity.pdbx_description
1 polymer ?
#
loop_
_entity_poly.entity_id
_entity_poly.type
_entity_poly.pdbx_seq_one_letter_code
_entity_poly.pdbx_strand_id
1 'polypeptide(L)'
;LHNYSDGDEINEYDDKYLFEVIQRHPEVKEKIGVGIKRFYREKSNSHPTSCFHLERYDGSTTDFSIPSCISSKEPTAKQGFYSACREAVSDKLISEKYEIFRNGNVKCFKTGELVSIRESEYRHTTPRFRDIVRDFILENKIEVTKAMLTESEDMQYATKFSNPNMASKFIAFHSSLANLKIFKKYVH
;
A
#
# COMPACT_ATOMS: atom_id res chain seq x y z
N LEU A 1 -2.24 4.57 15.98
CA LEU A 1 -1.36 5.56 16.64
C LEU A 1 -0.94 5.07 18.02
N HIS A 2 -1.88 4.78 18.94
CA HIS A 2 -1.59 4.37 20.33
C HIS A 2 -0.88 3.02 20.50
N ASN A 3 -0.78 2.21 19.45
CA ASN A 3 -0.03 0.94 19.47
C ASN A 3 1.49 1.11 19.34
N TYR A 4 1.98 2.35 19.21
CA TYR A 4 3.38 2.70 19.00
C TYR A 4 3.83 3.71 20.05
N SER A 5 5.10 3.66 20.45
CA SER A 5 5.81 4.65 21.25
C SER A 5 6.41 5.76 20.36
N ASP A 6 6.79 6.90 20.96
CA ASP A 6 7.49 7.94 20.19
C ASP A 6 8.90 7.42 19.85
N GLY A 7 9.31 7.58 18.59
CA GLY A 7 10.54 7.00 18.04
C GLY A 7 10.35 5.64 17.35
N ASP A 8 9.19 4.99 17.51
CA ASP A 8 8.93 3.70 16.88
C ASP A 8 8.70 3.83 15.37
N GLU A 9 9.39 2.99 14.60
CA GLU A 9 9.06 2.79 13.18
C GLU A 9 7.75 2.00 13.05
N ILE A 10 6.89 2.45 12.14
CA ILE A 10 5.64 1.77 11.86
C ILE A 10 5.92 0.48 11.09
N ASN A 11 5.34 -0.63 11.53
CA ASN A 11 5.56 -1.93 10.91
C ASN A 11 4.98 -1.98 9.48
N GLU A 12 5.44 -2.95 8.68
CA GLU A 12 5.03 -3.13 7.27
C GLU A 12 3.54 -3.45 7.05
N TYR A 13 2.78 -3.70 8.12
CA TYR A 13 1.34 -3.92 8.01
C TYR A 13 0.63 -2.57 8.08
N ASP A 14 0.89 -1.81 9.14
CA ASP A 14 0.29 -0.49 9.36
C ASP A 14 0.81 0.55 8.36
N ASP A 15 2.04 0.41 7.87
CA ASP A 15 2.61 1.32 6.87
C ASP A 15 1.81 1.32 5.55
N LYS A 16 1.19 0.19 5.19
CA LYS A 16 0.33 0.07 3.99
C LYS A 16 -0.93 0.88 4.16
N TYR A 17 -1.56 0.81 5.33
CA TYR A 17 -2.75 1.58 5.66
C TYR A 17 -2.41 3.07 5.77
N LEU A 18 -1.30 3.41 6.43
CA LEU A 18 -0.84 4.80 6.50
C LEU A 18 -0.55 5.38 5.12
N PHE A 19 0.01 4.59 4.22
CA PHE A 19 0.19 5.00 2.83
C PHE A 19 -1.15 5.27 2.14
N GLU A 20 -2.17 4.43 2.33
CA GLU A 20 -3.49 4.70 1.75
C GLU A 20 -4.18 5.92 2.36
N VAL A 21 -4.02 6.10 3.67
CA VAL A 21 -4.59 7.24 4.39
C VAL A 21 -3.93 8.54 3.94
N ILE A 22 -2.59 8.63 3.96
CA ILE A 22 -1.89 9.89 3.62
C ILE A 22 -2.16 10.36 2.20
N GLN A 23 -2.52 9.45 1.30
CA GLN A 23 -2.86 9.82 -0.07
C GLN A 23 -4.07 10.76 -0.16
N ARG A 24 -4.94 10.77 0.87
CA ARG A 24 -6.10 11.65 0.98
C ARG A 24 -5.78 13.00 1.61
N HIS A 25 -4.53 13.23 2.00
CA HIS A 25 -4.12 14.51 2.58
C HIS A 25 -4.26 15.64 1.54
N PRO A 26 -4.80 16.83 1.91
CA PRO A 26 -4.90 17.97 1.01
C PRO A 26 -3.58 18.36 0.35
N GLU A 27 -2.48 18.20 1.10
CA GLU A 27 -1.10 18.49 0.68
C GLU A 27 -0.34 17.19 0.31
N VAL A 28 -1.03 16.19 -0.24
CA VAL A 28 -0.43 14.87 -0.52
C VAL A 28 0.82 14.96 -1.40
N LYS A 29 0.85 15.89 -2.36
CA LYS A 29 1.99 16.06 -3.27
C LYS A 29 3.24 16.47 -2.50
N GLU A 30 3.10 17.44 -1.60
CA GLU A 30 4.15 17.97 -0.75
C GLU A 30 4.56 16.95 0.31
N LYS A 31 3.60 16.25 0.92
CA LYS A 31 3.86 15.23 1.94
C LYS A 31 4.64 14.05 1.35
N ILE A 32 4.23 13.51 0.20
CA ILE A 32 4.94 12.40 -0.46
C ILE A 32 6.28 12.83 -1.04
N GLY A 33 6.35 14.00 -1.70
CA GLY A 33 7.56 14.50 -2.34
C GLY A 33 8.18 13.48 -3.30
N VAL A 34 9.47 13.17 -3.08
CA VAL A 34 10.25 12.18 -3.86
C VAL A 34 9.88 10.71 -3.59
N GLY A 35 8.91 10.45 -2.70
CA GLY A 35 8.48 9.13 -2.30
C GLY A 35 8.83 8.81 -0.85
N ILE A 36 8.02 7.95 -0.24
CA ILE A 36 8.10 7.61 1.18
C ILE A 36 9.00 6.38 1.39
N LYS A 37 10.05 6.56 2.19
CA LYS A 37 10.95 5.49 2.63
C LYS A 37 10.33 4.70 3.79
N ARG A 38 9.88 5.40 4.85
CA ARG A 38 9.23 4.78 6.01
C ARG A 38 8.28 5.74 6.73
N PHE A 39 7.42 5.17 7.57
CA PHE A 39 6.60 5.89 8.54
C PHE A 39 7.09 5.61 9.95
N TYR A 40 6.95 6.56 10.87
CA TYR A 40 7.28 6.40 12.28
C TYR A 40 6.34 7.27 13.13
N ARG A 41 6.26 6.99 14.44
CA ARG A 41 5.54 7.85 15.39
C ARG A 41 6.53 8.80 16.06
N GLU A 42 6.17 10.06 16.17
CA GLU A 42 6.94 11.05 16.92
C GLU A 42 6.02 12.16 17.44
N LYS A 43 6.53 12.97 18.37
CA LYS A 43 5.87 14.21 18.79
C LYS A 43 5.82 15.22 17.65
N SER A 44 4.67 15.87 17.52
CA SER A 44 4.56 17.03 16.63
C SER A 44 5.47 18.15 17.13
N ASN A 45 6.17 18.81 16.20
CA ASN A 45 6.99 19.98 16.53
C ASN A 45 6.12 21.19 16.93
N SER A 46 4.85 21.23 16.52
CA SER A 46 3.95 22.36 16.72
C SER A 46 2.82 22.09 17.73
N HIS A 47 2.61 20.84 18.14
CA HIS A 47 1.53 20.45 19.05
C HIS A 47 2.02 19.48 20.13
N PRO A 48 1.42 19.48 21.34
CA PRO A 48 1.82 18.61 22.43
C PRO A 48 1.47 17.13 22.22
N THR A 49 0.85 16.79 21.09
CA THR A 49 0.38 15.45 20.75
C THR A 49 1.33 14.75 19.77
N SER A 50 1.46 13.43 19.90
CA SER A 50 2.17 12.63 18.90
C SER A 50 1.33 12.44 17.65
N CYS A 51 2.00 12.35 16.50
CA CYS A 51 1.39 12.09 15.21
C CYS A 51 2.24 11.09 14.43
N PHE A 52 1.79 10.77 13.20
CA PHE A 52 2.60 9.97 12.30
C PHE A 52 3.53 10.90 11.53
N HIS A 53 4.77 10.47 11.41
CA HIS A 53 5.78 11.10 10.60
C HIS A 53 6.15 10.17 9.45
N LEU A 54 6.72 10.75 8.39
CA LEU A 54 7.30 10.02 7.28
C LEU A 54 8.69 10.56 6.98
N GLU A 55 9.56 9.65 6.54
CA GLU A 55 10.87 9.94 5.98
C GLU A 55 10.81 9.67 4.48
N ARG A 56 11.29 10.61 3.66
CA ARG A 56 11.37 10.47 2.21
C ARG A 56 12.68 9.82 1.79
N TYR A 57 12.78 9.39 0.53
CA TYR A 57 14.01 8.77 0.01
C TYR A 57 15.22 9.74 -0.04
N ASP A 58 14.99 11.05 -0.07
CA ASP A 58 16.03 12.08 0.04
C ASP A 58 16.45 12.39 1.49
N GLY A 59 15.86 11.70 2.48
CA GLY A 59 16.13 11.89 3.91
C GLY A 59 15.34 13.03 4.56
N SER A 60 14.57 13.82 3.80
CA SER A 60 13.69 14.83 4.37
C SER A 60 12.51 14.18 5.11
N THR A 61 11.99 14.84 6.14
CA THR A 61 10.87 14.34 6.95
C THR A 61 9.70 15.32 6.98
N THR A 62 8.50 14.81 7.29
CA THR A 62 7.32 15.62 7.60
C THR A 62 6.38 14.82 8.48
N ASP A 63 5.50 15.50 9.20
CA ASP A 63 4.39 14.90 9.92
C ASP A 63 3.09 14.93 9.10
N PHE A 64 2.13 14.12 9.52
CA PHE A 64 0.74 14.22 9.10
C PHE A 64 -0.19 13.64 10.17
N SER A 65 -1.45 14.08 10.14
CA SER A 65 -2.48 13.58 11.05
C SER A 65 -3.48 12.72 10.28
N ILE A 66 -3.99 11.67 10.92
CA ILE A 66 -5.07 10.86 10.34
C ILE A 66 -6.33 11.72 10.07
N PRO A 67 -6.76 12.64 10.98
CA PRO A 67 -7.90 13.51 10.70
C PRO A 67 -7.74 14.36 9.43
N SER A 68 -6.56 14.90 9.16
CA SER A 68 -6.32 15.68 7.93
C SER A 68 -6.41 14.83 6.65
N CYS A 69 -6.39 13.50 6.78
CA CYS A 69 -6.55 12.56 5.67
C CYS A 69 -7.98 12.02 5.53
N ILE A 70 -8.82 12.15 6.56
CA ILE A 70 -10.21 11.69 6.52
C ILE A 70 -11.10 12.90 6.24
N SER A 71 -11.04 13.40 5.00
CA SER A 71 -11.98 14.41 4.49
C SER A 71 -12.87 13.82 3.40
N SER A 72 -14.05 14.38 3.19
CA SER A 72 -15.05 13.98 2.18
C SER A 72 -14.63 14.23 0.72
N LYS A 73 -13.32 14.35 0.44
CA LYS A 73 -12.80 14.67 -0.90
C LYS A 73 -12.62 13.40 -1.72
N GLU A 74 -13.06 13.50 -2.97
CA GLU A 74 -12.87 12.49 -4.01
C GLU A 74 -11.40 12.04 -4.11
N PRO A 75 -11.12 10.73 -4.25
CA PRO A 75 -9.77 10.24 -4.50
C PRO A 75 -9.11 10.89 -5.72
N THR A 76 -7.81 11.16 -5.60
CA THR A 76 -6.97 11.64 -6.70
C THR A 76 -6.78 10.56 -7.77
N ALA A 77 -6.42 10.96 -8.99
CA ALA A 77 -6.13 10.01 -10.08
C ALA A 77 -5.03 9.00 -9.69
N LYS A 78 -4.02 9.44 -8.93
CA LYS A 78 -2.95 8.56 -8.42
C LYS A 78 -3.47 7.51 -7.44
N GLN A 79 -4.41 7.88 -6.57
CA GLN A 79 -5.05 6.93 -5.65
C GLN A 79 -5.87 5.89 -6.41
N GLY A 80 -6.71 6.35 -7.34
CA GLY A 80 -7.51 5.44 -8.14
C GLY A 80 -6.64 4.51 -9.00
N PHE A 81 -5.52 5.00 -9.54
CA PHE A 81 -4.55 4.18 -10.27
C PHE A 81 -3.90 3.13 -9.37
N TYR A 82 -3.49 3.51 -8.16
CA TYR A 82 -2.92 2.57 -7.19
C TYR A 82 -3.94 1.49 -6.76
N SER A 83 -5.20 1.88 -6.55
CA SER A 83 -6.30 0.95 -6.27
C SER A 83 -6.56 0.01 -7.46
N ALA A 84 -6.57 0.54 -8.69
CA ALA A 84 -6.72 -0.26 -9.91
C ALA A 84 -5.57 -1.25 -10.11
N CYS A 85 -4.34 -0.87 -9.79
CA CYS A 85 -3.20 -1.80 -9.73
C CYS A 85 -3.44 -2.95 -8.74
N ARG A 86 -3.93 -2.66 -7.53
CA ARG A 86 -4.21 -3.69 -6.53
C ARG A 86 -5.30 -4.65 -6.99
N GLU A 87 -6.39 -4.10 -7.51
CA GLU A 87 -7.51 -4.86 -8.02
C GLU A 87 -7.09 -5.77 -9.17
N ALA A 88 -6.26 -5.26 -10.09
CA ALA A 88 -5.76 -6.04 -11.24
C ALA A 88 -4.99 -7.30 -10.84
N VAL A 89 -4.29 -7.31 -9.70
CA VAL A 89 -3.52 -8.47 -9.24
C VAL A 89 -4.24 -9.30 -8.19
N SER A 90 -5.42 -8.86 -7.71
CA SER A 90 -6.12 -9.45 -6.57
C SER A 90 -6.44 -10.93 -6.81
N ASP A 91 -7.15 -11.24 -7.89
CA ASP A 91 -7.58 -12.62 -8.20
C ASP A 91 -6.38 -13.57 -8.34
N LYS A 92 -5.33 -13.14 -9.05
CA LYS A 92 -4.09 -13.92 -9.21
C LYS A 92 -3.45 -14.23 -7.86
N LEU A 93 -3.29 -13.22 -6.99
CA LEU A 93 -2.67 -13.39 -5.68
C LEU A 93 -3.52 -14.24 -4.74
N ILE A 94 -4.84 -14.12 -4.83
CA ILE A 94 -5.77 -14.97 -4.08
C ILE A 94 -5.60 -16.42 -4.52
N SER A 95 -5.62 -16.71 -5.83
CA SER A 95 -5.41 -18.05 -6.37
C SER A 95 -4.05 -18.62 -5.98
N GLU A 96 -2.96 -17.86 -6.13
CA GLU A 96 -1.62 -18.28 -5.70
C GLU A 96 -1.57 -18.60 -4.21
N LYS A 97 -2.24 -17.80 -3.38
CA LYS A 97 -2.34 -18.08 -1.95
C LYS A 97 -3.05 -19.42 -1.73
N TYR A 98 -4.21 -19.66 -2.36
CA TYR A 98 -4.90 -20.95 -2.23
C TYR A 98 -4.02 -22.14 -2.64
N GLU A 99 -3.25 -21.99 -3.71
CA GLU A 99 -2.30 -23.01 -4.19
C GLU A 99 -1.21 -23.31 -3.16
N ILE A 100 -0.64 -22.28 -2.51
CA ILE A 100 0.36 -22.44 -1.45
C ILE A 100 -0.20 -23.25 -0.27
N PHE A 101 -1.48 -23.10 0.06
CA PHE A 101 -2.16 -23.84 1.14
C PHE A 101 -2.81 -25.15 0.69
N ARG A 102 -2.65 -25.56 -0.58
CA ARG A 102 -3.28 -26.79 -1.11
C ARG A 102 -2.93 -28.03 -0.27
N ASN A 103 -1.70 -28.08 0.25
CA ASN A 103 -1.19 -29.21 1.04
C ASN A 103 -1.30 -28.99 2.57
N GLY A 104 -2.08 -28.00 3.02
CA GLY A 104 -2.31 -27.72 4.44
C GLY A 104 -1.62 -26.45 4.95
N ASN A 105 -1.32 -26.42 6.25
CA ASN A 105 -0.78 -25.24 6.91
C ASN A 105 0.66 -24.94 6.46
N VAL A 106 0.98 -23.65 6.37
CA VAL A 106 2.26 -23.15 5.84
C VAL A 106 2.96 -22.35 6.93
N LYS A 107 4.29 -22.38 6.95
CA LYS A 107 5.07 -21.60 7.92
C LYS A 107 5.01 -20.11 7.61
N CYS A 108 4.72 -19.31 8.63
CA CYS A 108 4.91 -17.87 8.61
C CYS A 108 6.38 -17.56 8.34
N PHE A 109 6.67 -16.71 7.35
CA PHE A 109 8.02 -16.32 6.97
C PHE A 109 8.76 -15.61 8.10
N LYS A 110 8.04 -14.83 8.94
CA LYS A 110 8.64 -14.09 10.06
C LYS A 110 8.84 -14.93 11.31
N THR A 111 7.81 -15.67 11.74
CA THR A 111 7.80 -16.37 13.04
C THR A 111 8.13 -17.86 12.93
N GLY A 112 8.07 -18.46 11.74
CA GLY A 112 8.24 -19.89 11.53
C GLY A 112 7.04 -20.75 11.97
N GLU A 113 6.04 -20.16 12.62
CA GLU A 113 4.82 -20.86 13.09
C GLU A 113 3.99 -21.36 11.91
N LEU A 114 3.39 -22.54 12.06
CA LEU A 114 2.39 -23.02 11.11
C LEU A 114 1.12 -22.19 11.24
N VAL A 115 0.68 -21.62 10.13
CA VAL A 115 -0.55 -20.84 10.03
C VAL A 115 -1.49 -21.48 9.03
N SER A 116 -2.79 -21.33 9.27
CA SER A 116 -3.81 -21.67 8.26
C SER A 116 -3.95 -20.55 7.22
N ILE A 117 -4.68 -20.84 6.13
CA ILE A 117 -5.01 -19.82 5.12
C ILE A 117 -5.80 -18.63 5.72
N ARG A 118 -6.58 -18.87 6.77
CA ARG A 118 -7.41 -17.86 7.45
C ARG A 118 -6.59 -16.94 8.36
N GLU A 119 -5.57 -17.50 9.00
CA GLU A 119 -4.67 -16.80 9.92
C GLU A 119 -3.48 -16.15 9.22
N SER A 120 -3.44 -16.21 7.89
CA SER A 120 -2.30 -15.73 7.11
C SER A 120 -2.63 -14.61 6.14
N GLU A 121 -1.59 -13.90 5.74
CA GLU A 121 -1.58 -12.90 4.66
C GLU A 121 -0.47 -13.21 3.67
N TYR A 122 -0.73 -12.94 2.40
CA TYR A 122 0.26 -13.06 1.34
C TYR A 122 0.77 -11.66 1.01
N ARG A 123 1.95 -11.33 1.55
CA ARG A 123 2.45 -9.94 1.58
C ARG A 123 3.67 -9.79 0.68
N HIS A 124 3.73 -8.69 -0.05
CA HIS A 124 4.97 -8.17 -0.63
C HIS A 124 6.03 -7.99 0.44
N THR A 125 7.25 -8.39 0.12
CA THR A 125 8.45 -8.17 0.93
C THR A 125 9.25 -7.01 0.32
N THR A 126 10.33 -7.31 -0.40
CA THR A 126 11.11 -6.33 -1.17
C THR A 126 11.13 -6.75 -2.64
N PRO A 127 10.72 -5.88 -3.59
CA PRO A 127 10.18 -4.52 -3.40
C PRO A 127 8.78 -4.50 -2.76
N ARG A 128 8.41 -3.40 -2.08
CA ARG A 128 7.04 -3.19 -1.57
C ARG A 128 6.11 -2.90 -2.75
N PHE A 129 4.81 -3.18 -2.61
CA PHE A 129 3.84 -2.94 -3.67
C PHE A 129 3.84 -1.50 -4.20
N ARG A 130 4.04 -0.51 -3.31
CA ARG A 130 4.16 0.90 -3.70
C ARG A 130 5.35 1.20 -4.60
N ASP A 131 6.47 0.52 -4.38
CA ASP A 131 7.66 0.68 -5.20
C ASP A 131 7.42 0.05 -6.58
N ILE A 132 6.78 -1.13 -6.64
CA ILE A 132 6.37 -1.75 -7.91
C ILE A 132 5.45 -0.83 -8.72
N VAL A 133 4.44 -0.20 -8.10
CA VAL A 133 3.55 0.73 -8.80
C VAL A 133 4.28 1.98 -9.27
N ARG A 134 5.16 2.56 -8.44
CA ARG A 134 5.99 3.70 -8.82
C ARG A 134 6.87 3.35 -10.03
N ASP A 135 7.57 2.23 -9.98
CA ASP A 135 8.50 1.81 -11.01
C ASP A 135 7.75 1.50 -12.32
N PHE A 136 6.56 0.90 -12.23
CA PHE A 136 5.68 0.72 -13.38
C PHE A 136 5.34 2.04 -14.07
N ILE A 137 4.97 3.07 -13.30
CA ILE A 137 4.64 4.41 -13.83
C ILE A 137 5.87 5.04 -14.50
N LEU A 138 7.03 4.96 -13.86
CA LEU A 138 8.27 5.57 -14.35
C LEU A 138 8.78 4.88 -15.62
N GLU A 139 8.89 3.56 -15.62
CA GLU A 139 9.41 2.78 -16.75
C GLU A 139 8.51 2.86 -17.98
N ASN A 140 7.19 2.90 -17.78
CA ASN A 140 6.23 2.99 -18.88
C ASN A 140 5.86 4.44 -19.23
N LYS A 141 6.48 5.44 -18.57
CA LYS A 141 6.23 6.87 -18.76
C LYS A 141 4.73 7.22 -18.73
N ILE A 142 4.02 6.65 -17.75
CA ILE A 142 2.56 6.77 -17.65
C ILE A 142 2.20 8.13 -17.05
N GLU A 143 1.42 8.91 -17.79
CA GLU A 143 0.74 10.08 -17.22
C GLU A 143 -0.58 9.63 -16.60
N VAL A 144 -0.65 9.61 -15.27
CA VAL A 144 -1.80 9.12 -14.52
C VAL A 144 -2.95 10.13 -14.59
N THR A 145 -4.03 9.76 -15.28
CA THR A 145 -5.25 10.58 -15.41
C THR A 145 -6.51 9.82 -14.97
N LYS A 146 -7.57 10.55 -14.62
CA LYS A 146 -8.86 9.94 -14.21
C LYS A 146 -9.49 9.10 -15.32
N ALA A 147 -9.26 9.45 -16.59
CA ALA A 147 -9.79 8.71 -17.75
C ALA A 147 -9.27 7.26 -17.86
N MET A 148 -8.18 6.93 -17.16
CA MET A 148 -7.64 5.56 -17.11
C MET A 148 -8.43 4.63 -16.19
N LEU A 149 -9.36 5.18 -15.41
CA LEU A 149 -10.04 4.52 -14.31
C LEU A 149 -11.54 4.46 -14.57
N THR A 150 -12.18 3.40 -14.12
CA THR A 150 -13.65 3.31 -14.14
C THR A 150 -14.24 4.40 -13.26
N GLU A 151 -15.34 5.02 -13.70
CA GLU A 151 -16.10 5.93 -12.85
C GLU A 151 -16.62 5.18 -11.62
N SER A 152 -16.65 5.87 -10.48
CA SER A 152 -17.19 5.30 -9.24
C SER A 152 -18.70 5.16 -9.39
N GLU A 153 -19.20 3.94 -9.51
CA GLU A 153 -20.64 3.65 -9.49
C GLU A 153 -21.12 3.29 -8.07
N ASP A 154 -22.41 3.46 -7.81
CA ASP A 154 -23.01 3.00 -6.54
C ASP A 154 -22.82 1.48 -6.41
N MET A 155 -22.44 1.02 -5.22
CA MET A 155 -21.99 -0.36 -4.94
C MET A 155 -20.71 -0.82 -5.68
N GLN A 156 -19.94 0.08 -6.30
CA GLN A 156 -18.60 -0.27 -6.79
C GLN A 156 -17.57 -0.20 -5.66
N TYR A 157 -17.21 -1.37 -5.13
CA TYR A 157 -16.26 -1.46 -4.01
C TYR A 157 -14.78 -1.32 -4.43
N ALA A 158 -14.45 -1.37 -5.72
CA ALA A 158 -13.07 -1.35 -6.21
C ALA A 158 -12.91 -0.55 -7.51
N THR A 159 -11.96 0.39 -7.52
CA THR A 159 -11.53 1.10 -8.73
C THR A 159 -10.79 0.15 -9.66
N LYS A 160 -11.15 0.15 -10.96
CA LYS A 160 -10.52 -0.69 -11.99
C LYS A 160 -9.91 0.16 -13.10
N PHE A 161 -9.00 -0.43 -13.87
CA PHE A 161 -8.54 0.17 -15.12
C PHE A 161 -9.65 0.09 -16.18
N SER A 162 -9.94 1.21 -16.84
CA SER A 162 -10.88 1.24 -17.96
C SER A 162 -10.37 0.46 -19.18
N ASN A 163 -9.05 0.40 -19.35
CA ASN A 163 -8.40 -0.35 -20.42
C ASN A 163 -7.86 -1.70 -19.90
N PRO A 164 -8.41 -2.85 -20.36
CA PRO A 164 -7.94 -4.18 -19.95
C PRO A 164 -6.44 -4.42 -20.25
N ASN A 165 -5.90 -3.83 -21.31
CA ASN A 165 -4.48 -3.97 -21.66
C ASN A 165 -3.57 -3.35 -20.59
N MET A 166 -4.02 -2.28 -19.92
CA MET A 166 -3.26 -1.69 -18.81
C MET A 166 -3.18 -2.65 -17.62
N ALA A 167 -4.31 -3.30 -17.30
CA ALA A 167 -4.35 -4.33 -16.26
C ALA A 167 -3.40 -5.49 -16.60
N SER A 168 -3.48 -6.04 -17.82
CA SER A 168 -2.59 -7.12 -18.26
C SER A 168 -1.11 -6.75 -18.22
N LYS A 169 -0.75 -5.53 -18.65
CA LYS A 169 0.63 -5.02 -18.55
C LYS A 169 1.10 -4.92 -17.11
N PHE A 170 0.26 -4.39 -16.22
CA PHE A 170 0.61 -4.28 -14.81
C PHE A 170 0.75 -5.66 -14.16
N ILE A 171 -0.12 -6.62 -14.47
CA ILE A 171 -0.03 -8.00 -13.94
C ILE A 171 1.30 -8.65 -14.36
N ALA A 172 1.70 -8.48 -15.62
CA ALA A 172 2.97 -9.03 -16.12
C ALA A 172 4.18 -8.38 -15.42
N PHE A 173 4.17 -7.04 -15.30
CA PHE A 173 5.22 -6.27 -14.63
C PHE A 173 5.33 -6.61 -13.14
N HIS A 174 4.19 -6.72 -12.46
CA HIS A 174 4.14 -7.14 -11.07
C HIS A 174 4.70 -8.55 -10.89
N SER A 175 4.33 -9.49 -11.78
CA SER A 175 4.76 -10.88 -11.66
C SER A 175 6.27 -11.07 -11.84
N SER A 176 6.96 -10.18 -12.58
CA SER A 176 8.42 -10.26 -12.75
C SER A 176 9.20 -9.68 -11.57
N LEU A 177 8.60 -8.80 -10.76
CA LEU A 177 9.28 -8.08 -9.67
C LEU A 177 8.81 -8.49 -8.27
N ALA A 178 7.57 -8.93 -8.13
CA ALA A 178 6.96 -9.12 -6.81
C ALA A 178 7.54 -10.35 -6.11
N ASN A 179 8.10 -10.12 -4.91
CA ASN A 179 8.48 -11.19 -3.99
C ASN A 179 7.49 -11.23 -2.84
N LEU A 180 6.64 -12.26 -2.80
CA LEU A 180 5.61 -12.42 -1.79
C LEU A 180 5.92 -13.58 -0.85
N LYS A 181 5.55 -13.41 0.42
CA LYS A 181 5.69 -14.44 1.47
C LYS A 181 4.43 -14.52 2.32
N ILE A 182 4.23 -15.68 2.94
CA ILE A 182 3.15 -15.92 3.90
C ILE A 182 3.54 -15.37 5.26
N PHE A 183 2.68 -14.55 5.85
CA PHE A 183 2.84 -14.03 7.21
C PHE A 183 1.62 -14.36 8.04
N LYS A 184 1.81 -14.56 9.35
CA LYS A 184 0.71 -14.64 10.32
C LYS A 184 0.05 -13.27 10.46
N LYS A 185 -1.28 -13.23 10.47
CA LYS A 185 -2.05 -12.02 10.76
C LYS A 185 -1.74 -11.50 12.16
N TYR A 186 -1.78 -10.18 12.33
CA TYR A 186 -1.61 -9.50 13.62
C TYR A 186 -0.26 -9.76 14.32
N VAL A 187 0.74 -10.30 13.61
CA VAL A 187 2.10 -10.37 14.12
C VAL A 187 2.86 -9.13 13.68
N HIS A 188 3.20 -8.30 14.67
CA HIS A 188 4.02 -7.10 14.53
C HIS A 188 5.46 -7.45 14.18
#